data_AF-A0A1R3WIQ0-F1
#
_entry.id   AF-A0A1R3WIQ0-F1
#
_cell.length_a   1.000
_cell.length_b   1.000
_cell.length_c   1.000
_cell.angle_alpha   90.00
_cell.angle_beta   90.00
_cell.angle_gamma   90.00
#
_symmetry.space_group_name_H-M   'P 1'
#
loop_
_entity.id
_entity.type
_entity.pdbx_description
1 polymer ?
#
loop_
_entity_poly.entity_id
_entity_poly.type
_entity_poly.pdbx_seq_one_letter_code
_entity_poly.pdbx_strand_id
1 'polypeptide(L)'
;MSVDAILLAGGRGSRVGGAVKPLFEVGGSTLLAAAVDAVRTGGAQRVVVVAPVLDSALDVEWVREDPPFGGPVAAVVAALPTVDADEVYVLSCDLAAPAAAVRRLTDPLPPGADGVCLDDGRRQWLIGRYRTAALRAAASGLPEEGRDASMRALLGGLTVTAIPAPPTDTRDVDTWDDLRRARGGAMTENRTLPPEALNDWSAALAERFGLAEGDIPISLVLDLARDVANGVARPAAPLSAFVAGLVAGRAGGSPADTEAAVAAVVEMARGWEHR
;
A
#
# COMPACT_ATOMS: atom_id res chain seq x y z
N MET A 1 -8.36 31.18 -9.50
CA MET A 1 -8.17 30.81 -8.09
C MET A 1 -6.84 30.08 -8.00
N SER A 2 -6.01 30.43 -7.02
CA SER A 2 -4.76 29.72 -6.77
C SER A 2 -5.06 28.36 -6.14
N VAL A 3 -4.13 27.41 -6.26
CA VAL A 3 -4.24 26.11 -5.62
C VAL A 3 -2.91 25.71 -5.00
N ASP A 4 -2.96 25.11 -3.81
CA ASP A 4 -1.85 24.47 -3.11
C ASP A 4 -2.14 22.97 -2.95
N ALA A 5 -1.23 22.21 -2.35
CA ALA A 5 -1.44 20.79 -2.09
C ALA A 5 -0.98 20.36 -0.69
N ILE A 6 -1.79 19.52 -0.05
CA ILE A 6 -1.46 18.74 1.14
C ILE A 6 -1.39 17.27 0.73
N LEU A 7 -0.21 16.68 0.89
CA LEU A 7 0.10 15.30 0.54
C LEU A 7 0.31 14.50 1.83
N LEU A 8 -0.55 13.52 2.10
CA LEU A 8 -0.47 12.68 3.29
C LEU A 8 0.42 11.47 3.02
N ALA A 9 1.65 11.52 3.53
CA ALA A 9 2.66 10.47 3.39
C ALA A 9 2.91 9.71 4.72
N GLY A 10 2.08 9.95 5.73
CA GLY A 10 2.15 9.28 7.03
C GLY A 10 1.47 7.91 7.05
N GLY A 11 1.88 7.06 8.00
CA GLY A 11 1.28 5.75 8.24
C GLY A 11 2.28 4.77 8.87
N ARG A 12 1.79 3.66 9.43
CA ARG A 12 2.65 2.68 10.11
C ARG A 12 3.26 1.62 9.19
N GLY A 13 2.83 1.52 7.93
CA GLY A 13 3.37 0.53 6.98
C GLY A 13 3.22 -0.94 7.44
N SER A 14 2.29 -1.23 8.35
CA SER A 14 2.21 -2.54 9.04
C SER A 14 2.01 -3.72 8.10
N ARG A 15 1.31 -3.52 6.98
CA ARG A 15 1.03 -4.56 5.95
C ARG A 15 2.22 -4.89 5.04
N VAL A 16 3.27 -4.08 5.07
CA VAL A 16 4.48 -4.24 4.25
C VAL A 16 5.73 -4.38 5.11
N GLY A 17 5.57 -4.87 6.35
CA GLY A 17 6.70 -5.16 7.25
C GLY A 17 7.44 -3.91 7.74
N GLY A 18 6.77 -2.75 7.82
CA GLY A 18 7.38 -1.49 8.25
C GLY A 18 8.06 -0.71 7.12
N ALA A 19 7.97 -1.18 5.87
CA ALA A 19 8.45 -0.41 4.73
C ALA A 19 7.68 0.92 4.57
N VAL A 20 8.39 1.95 4.13
CA VAL A 20 7.86 3.31 3.95
C VAL A 20 7.19 3.39 2.56
N LYS A 21 5.88 3.11 2.51
CA LYS A 21 5.10 3.02 1.25
C LYS A 21 5.28 4.21 0.30
N PRO A 22 5.32 5.50 0.75
CA PRO A 22 5.51 6.62 -0.17
C PRO A 22 6.82 6.56 -0.97
N LEU A 23 7.82 5.81 -0.50
CA LEU A 23 9.10 5.58 -1.18
C LEU A 23 9.09 4.37 -2.13
N PHE A 24 7.96 3.68 -2.29
CA PHE A 24 7.86 2.62 -3.29
C PHE A 24 8.00 3.17 -4.70
N GLU A 25 8.85 2.53 -5.51
CA GLU A 25 9.10 2.96 -6.88
C GLU A 25 8.14 2.29 -7.87
N VAL A 26 7.52 3.08 -8.73
CA VAL A 26 6.69 2.67 -9.86
C VAL A 26 7.09 3.50 -11.07
N GLY A 27 7.46 2.84 -12.19
CA GLY A 27 7.84 3.56 -13.42
C GLY A 27 9.07 4.46 -13.28
N GLY A 28 9.99 4.17 -12.35
CA GLY A 28 11.21 4.94 -12.13
C GLY A 28 11.07 6.15 -11.21
N SER A 29 9.90 6.36 -10.60
CA SER A 29 9.67 7.42 -9.60
C SER A 29 9.05 6.83 -8.33
N THR A 30 9.31 7.44 -7.17
CA THR A 30 8.62 7.06 -5.93
C THR A 30 7.15 7.49 -5.99
N LEU A 31 6.25 6.80 -5.27
CA LEU A 31 4.84 7.22 -5.19
C LEU A 31 4.71 8.67 -4.70
N LEU A 32 5.54 9.07 -3.73
CA LEU A 32 5.60 10.43 -3.23
C LEU A 32 6.04 11.43 -4.31
N ALA A 33 7.15 11.17 -5.00
CA ALA A 33 7.64 12.05 -6.07
C ALA A 33 6.60 12.17 -7.20
N ALA A 34 5.97 11.06 -7.59
CA ALA A 34 4.89 11.06 -8.57
C ALA A 34 3.65 11.86 -8.11
N ALA A 35 3.31 11.84 -6.82
CA ALA A 35 2.23 12.66 -6.26
C ALA A 35 2.58 14.15 -6.26
N VAL A 36 3.81 14.52 -5.89
CA VAL A 36 4.34 15.90 -5.95
C VAL A 36 4.29 16.42 -7.39
N ASP A 37 4.79 15.65 -8.35
CA ASP A 37 4.76 16.03 -9.77
C ASP A 37 3.33 16.17 -10.30
N ALA A 38 2.42 15.28 -9.87
CA ALA A 38 1.02 15.32 -10.28
C ALA A 38 0.34 16.63 -9.83
N VAL A 39 0.48 17.02 -8.55
CA VAL A 39 -0.15 18.26 -8.05
C VAL A 39 0.49 19.51 -8.63
N ARG A 40 1.81 19.52 -8.84
CA ARG A 40 2.50 20.61 -9.54
C ARG A 40 2.00 20.78 -10.97
N THR A 41 1.85 19.68 -11.69
CA THR A 41 1.24 19.67 -13.04
C THR A 41 -0.22 20.13 -12.99
N GLY A 42 -0.93 19.83 -11.90
CA GLY A 42 -2.28 20.33 -11.61
C GLY A 42 -2.34 21.81 -11.21
N GLY A 43 -1.21 22.52 -11.16
CA GLY A 43 -1.13 23.95 -10.86
C GLY A 43 -0.87 24.30 -9.40
N ALA A 44 -0.55 23.32 -8.54
CA ALA A 44 -0.20 23.57 -7.15
C ALA A 44 1.04 24.47 -7.04
N GLN A 45 0.92 25.59 -6.34
CA GLN A 45 1.99 26.56 -6.15
C GLN A 45 2.89 26.17 -4.96
N ARG A 46 2.27 25.78 -3.84
CA ARG A 46 2.96 25.17 -2.70
C ARG A 46 2.52 23.71 -2.55
N VAL A 47 3.48 22.86 -2.16
CA VAL A 47 3.24 21.45 -1.85
C VAL A 47 3.74 21.19 -0.43
N VAL A 48 2.82 20.77 0.44
CA VAL A 48 3.06 20.44 1.84
C VAL A 48 2.92 18.93 2.00
N VAL A 49 3.98 18.27 2.45
CA VAL A 49 3.97 16.82 2.71
C VAL A 49 3.88 16.59 4.21
N VAL A 50 2.86 15.84 4.63
CA VAL A 50 2.65 15.51 6.04
C VAL A 50 3.25 14.14 6.36
N ALA A 51 4.48 14.17 6.87
CA ALA A 51 5.30 13.02 7.24
C ALA A 51 6.60 13.50 7.93
N PRO A 52 7.36 12.62 8.60
CA PRO A 52 8.79 12.88 8.78
C PRO A 52 9.45 13.10 7.41
N VAL A 53 10.58 13.82 7.37
CA VAL A 53 11.32 14.03 6.11
C VAL A 53 11.73 12.68 5.52
N LEU A 54 11.11 12.30 4.39
CA LEU A 54 11.38 11.03 3.70
C LEU A 54 12.38 11.18 2.56
N ASP A 55 12.41 12.35 1.91
CA ASP A 55 13.33 12.67 0.83
C ASP A 55 13.63 14.17 0.83
N SER A 56 14.83 14.54 1.28
CA SER A 56 15.25 15.94 1.35
C SER A 56 15.53 16.58 -0.02
N ALA A 57 15.55 15.79 -1.11
CA ALA A 57 15.72 16.31 -2.47
C ALA A 57 14.41 16.85 -3.05
N LEU A 58 13.26 16.49 -2.49
CA LEU A 58 11.97 17.04 -2.90
C LEU A 58 11.83 18.48 -2.42
N ASP A 59 11.52 19.38 -3.37
CA ASP A 59 11.22 20.78 -3.12
C ASP A 59 9.79 20.95 -2.58
N VAL A 60 9.60 20.57 -1.33
CA VAL A 60 8.32 20.56 -0.63
C VAL A 60 8.49 21.04 0.80
N GLU A 61 7.41 21.52 1.42
CA GLU A 61 7.39 21.82 2.83
C GLU A 61 7.01 20.57 3.64
N TRP A 62 7.83 20.20 4.61
CA TRP A 62 7.59 19.04 5.45
C TRP A 62 6.92 19.45 6.75
N VAL A 63 5.73 18.90 6.99
CA VAL A 63 4.96 19.10 8.22
C VAL A 63 4.71 17.75 8.87
N ARG A 64 4.50 17.74 10.18
CA ARG A 64 4.11 16.53 10.90
C ARG A 64 3.13 16.90 11.99
N GLU A 65 2.06 16.14 12.13
CA GLU A 65 1.15 16.30 13.26
C GLU A 65 1.87 15.98 14.59
N ASP A 66 1.53 16.74 15.64
CA ASP A 66 2.04 16.56 16.99
C ASP A 66 0.88 16.38 17.97
N PRO A 67 0.76 15.24 18.66
CA PRO A 67 1.63 14.07 18.54
C PRO A 67 1.41 13.28 17.24
N PRO A 68 2.45 12.56 16.78
CA PRO A 68 2.38 11.83 15.53
C PRO A 68 1.35 10.70 15.55
N PHE A 69 0.88 10.32 14.37
CA PHE A 69 -0.10 9.23 14.18
C PHE A 69 -1.51 9.57 14.67
N GLY A 70 -1.90 10.85 14.63
CA GLY A 70 -3.26 11.31 14.94
C GLY A 70 -4.30 11.03 13.84
N GLY A 71 -3.91 10.36 12.76
CA GLY A 71 -4.79 10.06 11.63
C GLY A 71 -4.83 11.15 10.55
N PRO A 72 -5.58 10.93 9.46
CA PRO A 72 -5.55 11.80 8.29
C PRO A 72 -6.07 13.21 8.56
N VAL A 73 -7.03 13.36 9.48
CA VAL A 73 -7.58 14.68 9.81
C VAL A 73 -6.56 15.50 10.60
N ALA A 74 -5.93 14.94 11.63
CA ALA A 74 -4.85 15.62 12.36
C ALA A 74 -3.72 16.05 11.42
N ALA A 75 -3.38 15.20 10.45
CA ALA A 75 -2.38 15.51 9.42
C ALA A 75 -2.80 16.71 8.54
N VAL A 76 -4.06 16.75 8.09
CA VAL A 76 -4.60 17.91 7.35
C VAL A 76 -4.59 19.17 8.24
N VAL A 77 -5.04 19.07 9.49
CA VAL A 77 -5.07 20.19 10.44
C VAL A 77 -3.67 20.76 10.68
N ALA A 78 -2.66 19.91 10.84
CA ALA A 78 -1.27 20.32 11.01
C ALA A 78 -0.71 21.07 9.78
N ALA A 79 -1.14 20.69 8.57
CA ALA A 79 -0.69 21.32 7.32
C ALA A 79 -1.47 22.59 6.94
N LEU A 80 -2.72 22.75 7.39
CA LEU A 80 -3.54 23.90 7.02
C LEU A 80 -2.89 25.27 7.27
N PRO A 81 -2.16 25.52 8.38
CA PRO A 81 -1.47 26.79 8.61
C PRO A 81 -0.47 27.18 7.51
N THR A 82 0.09 26.22 6.78
CA THR A 82 1.11 26.45 5.76
C THR A 82 0.53 26.59 4.34
N VAL A 83 -0.80 26.56 4.18
CA VAL A 83 -1.48 26.68 2.88
C VAL A 83 -2.11 28.06 2.74
N ASP A 84 -1.81 28.76 1.64
CA ASP A 84 -2.26 30.15 1.42
C ASP A 84 -3.22 30.30 0.24
N ALA A 85 -3.26 29.32 -0.67
CA ALA A 85 -4.10 29.36 -1.85
C ALA A 85 -5.61 29.28 -1.56
N ASP A 86 -6.43 29.76 -2.51
CA ASP A 86 -7.91 29.72 -2.41
C ASP A 86 -8.45 28.29 -2.30
N GLU A 87 -7.78 27.36 -2.97
CA GLU A 87 -8.11 25.94 -3.04
C GLU A 87 -6.90 25.08 -2.64
N VAL A 88 -7.14 23.85 -2.19
CA VAL A 88 -6.10 22.92 -1.80
C VAL A 88 -6.43 21.50 -2.25
N TYR A 89 -5.48 20.84 -2.90
CA TYR A 89 -5.53 19.39 -3.10
C TYR A 89 -5.25 18.68 -1.78
N VAL A 90 -6.04 17.66 -1.45
CA VAL A 90 -5.72 16.75 -0.33
C VAL A 90 -5.61 15.35 -0.92
N LEU A 91 -4.39 14.81 -0.94
CA LEU A 91 -4.06 13.53 -1.55
C LEU A 91 -3.39 12.56 -0.57
N SER A 92 -3.70 11.27 -0.64
CA SER A 92 -2.81 10.23 -0.10
C SER A 92 -1.59 10.02 -1.02
N CYS A 93 -0.44 9.65 -0.43
CA CYS A 93 0.80 9.41 -1.17
C CYS A 93 1.04 7.93 -1.54
N ASP A 94 0.03 7.09 -1.41
CA ASP A 94 0.07 5.67 -1.79
C ASP A 94 -0.72 5.38 -3.07
N LEU A 95 -1.16 6.40 -3.82
CA LEU A 95 -1.87 6.20 -5.08
C LEU A 95 -0.99 5.56 -6.16
N ALA A 96 -1.52 4.55 -6.85
CA ALA A 96 -0.86 3.91 -7.99
C ALA A 96 -0.79 4.82 -9.22
N ALA A 97 -1.71 5.79 -9.35
CA ALA A 97 -1.83 6.66 -10.52
C ALA A 97 -2.17 8.13 -10.16
N PRO A 98 -1.34 8.82 -9.36
CA PRO A 98 -1.66 10.16 -8.85
C PRO A 98 -1.88 11.19 -9.97
N ALA A 99 -1.15 11.10 -11.08
CA ALA A 99 -1.35 11.98 -12.24
C ALA A 99 -2.74 11.81 -12.88
N ALA A 100 -3.28 10.59 -12.92
CA ALA A 100 -4.64 10.35 -13.42
C ALA A 100 -5.68 10.91 -12.46
N ALA A 101 -5.47 10.74 -11.15
CA ALA A 101 -6.33 11.29 -10.12
C ALA A 101 -6.40 12.82 -10.18
N VAL A 102 -5.25 13.50 -10.18
CA VAL A 102 -5.19 14.97 -10.16
C VAL A 102 -5.82 15.59 -11.41
N ARG A 103 -5.60 15.01 -12.60
CA ARG A 103 -6.22 15.51 -13.85
C ARG A 103 -7.75 15.56 -13.79
N ARG A 104 -8.40 14.70 -12.99
CA ARG A 104 -9.86 14.73 -12.82
C ARG A 104 -10.34 15.85 -11.90
N LEU A 105 -9.44 16.44 -11.13
CA LEU A 105 -9.73 17.43 -10.10
C LEU A 105 -9.37 18.85 -10.56
N THR A 106 -8.81 19.05 -11.77
CA THR A 106 -8.36 20.37 -12.26
C THR A 106 -9.50 21.27 -12.75
N ASP A 107 -10.62 20.70 -13.18
CA ASP A 107 -11.77 21.47 -13.66
C ASP A 107 -12.35 22.34 -12.54
N PRO A 108 -12.71 23.61 -12.81
CA PRO A 108 -13.21 24.54 -11.79
C PRO A 108 -14.30 23.93 -10.91
N LEU A 109 -14.25 24.23 -9.61
CA LEU A 109 -15.26 23.74 -8.67
C LEU A 109 -16.67 24.19 -9.13
N PRO A 110 -17.69 23.30 -9.02
CA PRO A 110 -19.06 23.69 -9.29
C PRO A 110 -19.49 24.91 -8.46
N PRO A 111 -20.36 25.77 -9.00
CA PRO A 111 -20.91 26.89 -8.23
C PRO A 111 -21.52 26.42 -6.90
N GLY A 112 -21.12 27.04 -5.79
CA GLY A 112 -21.59 26.69 -4.44
C GLY A 112 -20.97 25.44 -3.82
N ALA A 113 -20.08 24.72 -4.53
CA ALA A 113 -19.35 23.61 -3.94
C ALA A 113 -18.18 24.11 -3.06
N ASP A 114 -18.02 23.48 -1.91
CA ASP A 114 -16.87 23.63 -1.01
C ASP A 114 -15.70 22.76 -1.45
N GLY A 115 -15.94 21.79 -2.33
CA GLY A 115 -14.90 20.97 -2.92
C GLY A 115 -15.43 19.86 -3.81
N VAL A 116 -14.49 19.09 -4.35
CA VAL A 116 -14.73 17.88 -5.13
C VAL A 116 -13.85 16.75 -4.62
N CYS A 117 -14.31 15.52 -4.72
CA CYS A 117 -13.47 14.33 -4.49
C CYS A 117 -13.79 13.24 -5.50
N LEU A 118 -12.85 12.34 -5.76
CA LEU A 118 -13.13 11.19 -6.62
C LEU A 118 -14.08 10.21 -5.93
N ASP A 119 -14.84 9.49 -6.73
CA ASP A 119 -15.76 8.45 -6.29
C ASP A 119 -15.71 7.25 -7.25
N ASP A 120 -15.30 6.10 -6.71
CA ASP A 120 -15.21 4.82 -7.41
C ASP A 120 -16.27 3.81 -6.91
N GLY A 121 -17.42 4.32 -6.47
CA GLY A 121 -18.43 3.59 -5.69
C GLY A 121 -18.35 3.89 -4.19
N ARG A 122 -17.30 4.59 -3.77
CA ARG A 122 -17.14 5.22 -2.46
C ARG A 122 -16.44 6.56 -2.63
N ARG A 123 -16.79 7.54 -1.79
CA ARG A 123 -16.10 8.83 -1.76
C ARG A 123 -14.66 8.66 -1.28
N GLN A 124 -13.72 9.06 -2.13
CA GLN A 124 -12.30 9.07 -1.86
C GLN A 124 -11.90 10.45 -1.35
N TRP A 125 -12.17 10.71 -0.06
CA TRP A 125 -11.94 12.02 0.58
C TRP A 125 -10.50 12.51 0.55
N LEU A 126 -9.54 11.59 0.43
CA LEU A 126 -8.11 11.89 0.28
C LEU A 126 -7.68 11.87 -1.18
N ILE A 127 -8.62 12.06 -2.11
CA ILE A 127 -8.36 12.26 -3.52
C ILE A 127 -9.29 13.39 -3.99
N GLY A 128 -9.05 14.59 -3.48
CA GLY A 128 -9.96 15.72 -3.64
C GLY A 128 -9.29 17.08 -3.71
N ARG A 129 -10.10 18.08 -4.05
CA ARG A 129 -9.74 19.50 -4.06
C ARG A 129 -10.82 20.29 -3.33
N TYR A 130 -10.42 21.12 -2.38
CA TYR A 130 -11.33 21.80 -1.46
C TYR A 130 -11.02 23.28 -1.40
N ARG A 131 -12.05 24.10 -1.15
CA ARG A 131 -11.86 25.51 -0.79
C ARG A 131 -11.14 25.57 0.55
N THR A 132 -9.99 26.24 0.58
CA THR A 132 -9.14 26.33 1.78
C THR A 132 -9.91 26.95 2.95
N ALA A 133 -10.71 27.98 2.69
CA ALA A 133 -11.54 28.64 3.72
C ALA A 133 -12.57 27.69 4.35
N ALA A 134 -13.26 26.87 3.54
CA ALA A 134 -14.26 25.92 4.03
C ALA A 134 -13.58 24.80 4.84
N LEU A 135 -12.43 24.32 4.37
CA LEU A 135 -11.65 23.30 5.07
C LEU A 135 -11.12 23.80 6.41
N ARG A 136 -10.61 25.04 6.49
CA ARG A 136 -10.18 25.69 7.74
C ARG A 136 -11.34 25.87 8.71
N ALA A 137 -12.50 26.32 8.24
CA ALA A 137 -13.68 26.47 9.08
C ALA A 137 -14.13 25.12 9.66
N ALA A 138 -14.21 24.08 8.85
CA ALA A 138 -14.55 22.73 9.30
C ALA A 138 -13.52 22.19 10.32
N ALA A 139 -12.22 22.37 10.05
CA ALA A 139 -11.14 21.96 10.94
C ALA A 139 -11.21 22.65 12.32
N SER A 140 -11.52 23.95 12.35
CA SER A 140 -11.61 24.72 13.60
C SER A 140 -12.72 24.26 14.55
N GLY A 141 -13.73 23.54 14.03
CA GLY A 141 -14.82 22.98 14.82
C GLY A 141 -14.52 21.61 15.43
N LEU A 142 -13.36 21.00 15.15
CA LEU A 142 -13.02 19.66 15.62
C LEU A 142 -12.40 19.70 17.02
N PRO A 143 -12.79 18.77 17.92
CA PRO A 143 -12.10 18.59 19.19
C PRO A 143 -10.69 18.04 18.97
N GLU A 144 -9.78 18.32 19.91
CA GLU A 144 -8.41 17.75 19.94
C GLU A 144 -7.67 17.88 18.59
N GLU A 145 -7.85 19.00 17.90
CA GLU A 145 -7.23 19.28 16.59
C GLU A 145 -7.50 18.17 15.55
N GLY A 146 -8.64 17.50 15.66
CA GLY A 146 -9.05 16.44 14.74
C GLY A 146 -8.29 15.12 14.91
N ARG A 147 -7.64 14.93 16.05
CA ARG A 147 -7.02 13.65 16.41
C ARG A 147 -8.03 12.50 16.39
N ASP A 148 -7.63 11.40 15.75
CA ASP A 148 -8.40 10.18 15.53
C ASP A 148 -9.74 10.40 14.79
N ALA A 149 -9.96 11.60 14.25
CA ALA A 149 -11.14 11.91 13.46
C ALA A 149 -11.02 11.33 12.04
N SER A 150 -12.16 10.91 11.50
CA SER A 150 -12.25 10.44 10.11
C SER A 150 -12.40 11.61 9.14
N MET A 151 -11.94 11.46 7.89
CA MET A 151 -12.18 12.48 6.85
C MET A 151 -13.66 12.76 6.63
N ARG A 152 -14.54 11.78 6.90
CA ARG A 152 -15.99 11.98 6.87
C ARG A 152 -16.47 12.94 7.96
N ALA A 153 -15.84 12.96 9.14
CA ALA A 153 -16.17 13.90 10.20
C ALA A 153 -15.76 15.33 9.82
N LEU A 154 -14.59 15.50 9.18
CA LEU A 154 -14.12 16.80 8.71
C LEU A 154 -14.94 17.34 7.52
N LEU A 155 -15.18 16.51 6.51
CA LEU A 155 -15.74 16.95 5.22
C LEU A 155 -17.24 16.69 5.07
N GLY A 156 -17.84 15.90 5.97
CA GLY A 156 -19.24 15.47 5.83
C GLY A 156 -20.27 16.59 5.94
N GLY A 157 -19.93 17.70 6.58
CA GLY A 157 -20.75 18.90 6.65
C GLY A 157 -20.55 19.88 5.49
N LEU A 158 -19.56 19.64 4.63
CA LEU A 158 -19.25 20.50 3.48
C LEU A 158 -20.02 20.05 2.22
N THR A 159 -20.28 21.00 1.33
CA THR A 159 -20.86 20.73 0.01
C THR A 159 -19.79 20.17 -0.93
N VAL A 160 -19.49 18.88 -0.79
CA VAL A 160 -18.49 18.18 -1.62
C VAL A 160 -19.17 17.39 -2.73
N THR A 161 -18.86 17.74 -3.98
CA THR A 161 -19.32 17.04 -5.18
C THR A 161 -18.44 15.82 -5.46
N ALA A 162 -19.08 14.66 -5.68
CA ALA A 162 -18.38 13.43 -6.07
C ALA A 162 -18.15 13.42 -7.58
N ILE A 163 -16.90 13.22 -8.01
CA ILE A 163 -16.50 13.07 -9.41
C ILE A 163 -16.30 11.57 -9.69
N PRO A 164 -17.10 10.96 -10.57
CA PRO A 164 -16.92 9.55 -10.92
C PRO A 164 -15.52 9.27 -11.45
N ALA A 165 -14.88 8.24 -10.91
CA ALA A 165 -13.56 7.78 -11.31
C ALA A 165 -13.52 6.25 -11.42
N PRO A 166 -12.79 5.70 -12.39
CA PRO A 166 -12.56 4.26 -12.42
C PRO A 166 -11.67 3.86 -11.22
N PRO A 167 -11.83 2.64 -10.67
CA PRO A 167 -11.01 2.15 -9.56
C PRO A 167 -9.51 2.09 -9.85
N THR A 168 -9.07 2.31 -11.08
CA THR A 168 -7.64 2.41 -11.45
C THR A 168 -7.02 3.73 -11.03
N ASP A 169 -7.82 4.80 -10.96
CA ASP A 169 -7.35 6.17 -10.71
C ASP A 169 -7.35 6.48 -9.21
N THR A 170 -8.04 5.66 -8.41
CA THR A 170 -8.23 5.80 -6.95
C THR A 170 -7.55 4.69 -6.15
N ARG A 171 -6.75 3.84 -6.81
CA ARG A 171 -6.17 2.65 -6.19
C ARG A 171 -4.94 2.98 -5.35
N ASP A 172 -4.96 2.51 -4.10
CA ASP A 172 -3.81 2.59 -3.20
C ASP A 172 -2.85 1.40 -3.38
N VAL A 173 -1.57 1.63 -3.09
CA VAL A 173 -0.50 0.63 -3.02
C VAL A 173 -0.31 0.23 -1.56
N ASP A 174 -1.17 -0.67 -1.11
CA ASP A 174 -1.25 -1.08 0.29
C ASP A 174 -0.38 -2.30 0.63
N THR A 175 -0.13 -3.13 -0.38
CA THR A 175 0.54 -4.42 -0.27
C THR A 175 1.62 -4.61 -1.34
N TRP A 176 2.47 -5.61 -1.19
CA TRP A 176 3.47 -5.99 -2.19
C TRP A 176 2.83 -6.39 -3.53
N ASP A 177 1.65 -7.00 -3.51
CA ASP A 177 0.94 -7.38 -4.74
C ASP A 177 0.36 -6.15 -5.44
N ASP A 178 -0.12 -5.15 -4.70
CA ASP A 178 -0.52 -3.87 -5.29
C ASP A 178 0.67 -3.19 -5.96
N LEU A 179 1.85 -3.20 -5.33
CA LEU A 179 3.06 -2.63 -5.90
C LEU A 179 3.49 -3.35 -7.18
N ARG A 180 3.41 -4.69 -7.21
CA ARG A 180 3.68 -5.48 -8.43
C ARG A 180 2.73 -5.10 -9.56
N ARG A 181 1.43 -4.99 -9.26
CA ARG A 181 0.41 -4.58 -10.23
C ARG A 181 0.67 -3.17 -10.75
N ALA A 182 1.00 -2.22 -9.86
CA ALA A 182 1.32 -0.84 -10.22
C ALA A 182 2.55 -0.75 -11.15
N ARG A 183 3.54 -1.64 -10.98
CA ARG A 183 4.72 -1.75 -11.84
C ARG A 183 4.44 -2.36 -13.22
N GLY A 184 3.18 -2.68 -13.55
CA GLY A 184 2.83 -3.39 -14.77
C GLY A 184 3.18 -4.88 -14.72
N GLY A 185 3.47 -5.42 -13.53
CA GLY A 185 3.52 -6.86 -13.32
C GLY A 185 2.14 -7.42 -13.60
N ALA A 186 2.01 -8.15 -14.72
CA ALA A 186 0.83 -8.97 -14.95
C ALA A 186 0.60 -9.77 -13.67
N MET A 187 -0.63 -9.73 -13.17
CA MET A 187 -1.07 -10.68 -12.18
C MET A 187 -0.67 -12.04 -12.74
N THR A 188 0.31 -12.71 -12.12
CA THR A 188 0.25 -14.16 -12.15
C THR A 188 -1.08 -14.38 -11.47
N GLU A 189 -2.13 -14.66 -12.27
CA GLU A 189 -3.41 -15.08 -11.72
C GLU A 189 -3.06 -16.03 -10.61
N ASN A 190 -3.71 -15.87 -9.45
CA ASN A 190 -3.61 -16.85 -8.40
C ASN A 190 -4.22 -18.12 -8.98
N ARG A 191 -3.43 -18.83 -9.80
CA ARG A 191 -3.68 -20.16 -10.29
C ARG A 191 -3.48 -20.96 -9.03
N THR A 192 -4.53 -21.01 -8.21
CA THR A 192 -4.83 -22.23 -7.50
C THR A 192 -4.86 -23.29 -8.58
N LEU A 193 -3.69 -23.91 -8.78
CA LEU A 193 -3.56 -25.06 -9.64
C LEU A 193 -4.50 -26.08 -9.02
N PRO A 194 -5.47 -26.63 -9.77
CA PRO A 194 -6.20 -27.77 -9.25
C PRO A 194 -5.19 -28.89 -8.92
N PRO A 195 -5.49 -29.81 -7.99
CA PRO A 195 -4.52 -30.80 -7.52
C PRO A 195 -3.83 -31.57 -8.67
N GLU A 196 -4.54 -31.84 -9.76
CA GLU A 196 -4.00 -32.43 -10.97
C GLU A 196 -2.90 -31.60 -11.66
N ALA A 197 -3.00 -30.27 -11.65
CA ALA A 197 -2.02 -29.41 -12.30
C ALA A 197 -0.71 -29.26 -11.50
N LEU A 198 -0.70 -29.62 -10.20
CA LEU A 198 0.53 -29.76 -9.43
C LEU A 198 1.29 -31.05 -9.79
N ASN A 199 0.57 -32.13 -10.11
CA ASN A 199 1.19 -33.37 -10.58
C ASN A 199 1.84 -33.15 -11.95
N ASP A 200 1.14 -32.49 -12.88
CA ASP A 200 1.67 -32.17 -14.20
C ASP A 200 2.91 -31.26 -14.11
N TRP A 201 2.86 -30.26 -13.23
CA TRP A 201 4.01 -29.39 -13.00
C TRP A 201 5.20 -30.14 -12.37
N SER A 202 4.93 -31.00 -11.39
CA SER A 202 5.95 -31.86 -10.78
C SER A 202 6.60 -32.79 -11.81
N ALA A 203 5.81 -33.39 -12.71
CA ALA A 203 6.33 -34.24 -13.78
C ALA A 203 7.25 -33.45 -14.72
N ALA A 204 6.85 -32.24 -15.12
CA ALA A 204 7.67 -31.37 -15.97
C ALA A 204 9.00 -30.97 -15.30
N LEU A 205 8.99 -30.71 -13.98
CA LEU A 205 10.22 -30.45 -13.22
C LEU A 205 11.11 -31.69 -13.14
N ALA A 206 10.53 -32.85 -12.87
CA ALA A 206 11.28 -34.11 -12.79
C ALA A 206 11.97 -34.44 -14.12
N GLU A 207 11.25 -34.30 -15.23
CA GLU A 207 11.82 -34.46 -16.58
C GLU A 207 12.96 -33.46 -16.83
N ARG A 208 12.74 -32.19 -16.52
CA ARG A 208 13.72 -31.13 -16.80
C ARG A 208 15.02 -31.29 -16.01
N PHE A 209 14.92 -31.74 -14.76
CA PHE A 209 16.05 -31.82 -13.84
C PHE A 209 16.57 -33.25 -13.63
N GLY A 210 16.01 -34.24 -14.33
CA GLY A 210 16.44 -35.63 -14.25
C GLY A 210 16.16 -36.29 -12.89
N LEU A 211 15.04 -35.93 -12.26
CA LEU A 211 14.62 -36.47 -10.97
C LEU A 211 13.86 -37.79 -11.16
N ALA A 212 14.06 -38.73 -10.25
CA ALA A 212 13.36 -40.00 -10.22
C ALA A 212 11.92 -39.87 -9.72
N GLU A 213 11.11 -40.89 -9.99
CA GLU A 213 9.78 -41.01 -9.42
C GLU A 213 9.87 -41.07 -7.88
N GLY A 214 9.23 -40.12 -7.20
CA GLY A 214 9.27 -40.00 -5.73
C GLY A 214 10.28 -38.98 -5.18
N ASP A 215 11.14 -38.39 -6.01
CA ASP A 215 12.10 -37.36 -5.56
C ASP A 215 11.42 -36.04 -5.17
N ILE A 216 10.20 -35.78 -5.67
CA ILE A 216 9.42 -34.59 -5.35
C ILE A 216 8.27 -34.98 -4.41
N PRO A 217 8.42 -34.85 -3.08
CA PRO A 217 7.39 -35.23 -2.13
C PRO A 217 6.34 -34.11 -1.99
N ILE A 218 5.47 -33.98 -3.00
CA ILE A 218 4.47 -32.90 -3.12
C ILE A 218 3.66 -32.75 -1.81
N SER A 219 3.05 -33.84 -1.34
CA SER A 219 2.19 -33.82 -0.14
C SER A 219 2.97 -33.36 1.09
N LEU A 220 4.18 -33.85 1.29
CA LEU A 220 5.04 -33.49 2.43
C LEU A 220 5.38 -31.99 2.43
N VAL A 221 5.71 -31.44 1.26
CA VAL A 221 6.02 -30.00 1.12
C VAL A 221 4.77 -29.14 1.34
N LEU A 222 3.61 -29.58 0.86
CA LEU A 222 2.34 -28.86 1.07
C LEU A 222 1.89 -28.93 2.53
N ASP A 223 2.08 -30.05 3.21
CA ASP A 223 1.77 -30.20 4.63
C ASP A 223 2.74 -29.38 5.49
N LEU A 224 4.03 -29.34 5.16
CA LEU A 224 4.99 -28.41 5.77
C LEU A 224 4.51 -26.96 5.65
N ALA A 225 4.15 -26.54 4.43
CA ALA A 225 3.69 -25.18 4.16
C ALA A 225 2.43 -24.85 4.98
N ARG A 226 1.50 -25.80 5.09
CA ARG A 226 0.28 -25.67 5.91
C ARG A 226 0.63 -25.52 7.40
N ASP A 227 1.46 -26.39 7.94
CA ASP A 227 1.82 -26.39 9.37
C ASP A 227 2.54 -25.10 9.75
N VAL A 228 3.48 -24.63 8.92
CA VAL A 228 4.20 -23.36 9.14
C VAL A 228 3.28 -22.15 9.01
N ALA A 229 2.38 -22.15 8.03
CA ALA A 229 1.44 -21.05 7.84
C ALA A 229 0.50 -20.89 9.05
N ASN A 230 0.16 -22.01 9.70
CA ASN A 230 -0.70 -22.04 10.89
C ASN A 230 0.05 -21.80 12.20
N GLY A 231 1.26 -22.33 12.35
CA GLY A 231 2.04 -22.26 13.60
C GLY A 231 2.95 -21.04 13.73
N VAL A 232 3.39 -20.44 12.61
CA VAL A 232 4.33 -19.30 12.59
C VAL A 232 3.66 -18.08 11.99
N ALA A 233 3.49 -18.06 10.67
CA ALA A 233 2.79 -17.03 9.92
C ALA A 233 2.66 -17.48 8.44
N ARG A 234 1.59 -17.09 7.76
CA ARG A 234 1.39 -17.42 6.33
C ARG A 234 2.61 -17.10 5.43
N PRO A 235 3.30 -15.95 5.56
CA PRO A 235 4.48 -15.65 4.75
C PRO A 235 5.71 -16.53 5.03
N ALA A 236 5.76 -17.24 6.16
CA ALA A 236 6.89 -18.09 6.52
C ALA A 236 6.91 -19.43 5.75
N ALA A 237 5.78 -19.87 5.19
CA ALA A 237 5.66 -21.14 4.47
C ALA A 237 6.67 -21.33 3.32
N PRO A 238 6.81 -20.40 2.34
CA PRO A 238 7.79 -20.57 1.26
C PRO A 238 9.23 -20.53 1.74
N LEU A 239 9.53 -19.71 2.76
CA LEU A 239 10.85 -19.64 3.38
C LEU A 239 11.22 -20.99 4.01
N SER A 240 10.31 -21.57 4.80
CA SER A 240 10.51 -22.86 5.46
C SER A 240 10.67 -24.01 4.47
N ALA A 241 9.91 -24.03 3.36
CA ALA A 241 10.07 -25.03 2.31
C ALA A 241 11.45 -24.94 1.63
N PHE A 242 11.92 -23.73 1.33
CA PHE A 242 13.27 -23.52 0.78
C PHE A 242 14.37 -23.99 1.76
N VAL A 243 14.24 -23.65 3.04
CA VAL A 243 15.21 -24.06 4.07
C VAL A 243 15.24 -25.57 4.24
N ALA A 244 14.08 -26.23 4.28
CA ALA A 244 13.99 -27.69 4.35
C ALA A 244 14.71 -28.35 3.16
N GLY A 245 14.49 -27.85 1.94
CA GLY A 245 15.19 -28.33 0.75
C GLY A 245 16.71 -28.09 0.80
N LEU A 246 17.16 -26.93 1.29
CA LEU A 246 18.58 -26.63 1.44
C LEU A 246 19.26 -27.54 2.49
N VAL A 247 18.58 -27.82 3.60
CA VAL A 247 19.07 -28.72 4.64
C VAL A 247 19.15 -30.15 4.11
N ALA A 248 18.10 -30.63 3.45
CA ALA A 248 18.07 -31.96 2.84
C ALA A 248 19.18 -32.12 1.80
N GLY A 249 19.35 -31.14 0.91
CA GLY A 249 20.41 -31.16 -0.11
C GLY A 249 21.82 -31.17 0.48
N ARG A 250 22.04 -30.53 1.64
CA ARG A 250 23.33 -30.58 2.36
C ARG A 250 23.57 -31.92 3.07
N ALA A 251 22.52 -32.66 3.41
CA ALA A 251 22.60 -33.95 4.08
C ALA A 251 22.81 -35.13 3.10
N GLY A 252 22.66 -34.90 1.80
CA GLY A 252 22.81 -35.93 0.76
C GLY A 252 21.70 -35.90 -0.28
N GLY A 253 20.59 -35.23 0.02
CA GLY A 253 19.47 -35.02 -0.90
C GLY A 253 18.59 -36.25 -1.09
N SER A 254 18.67 -37.26 -0.20
CA SER A 254 17.78 -38.42 -0.27
C SER A 254 16.35 -38.07 0.18
N PRO A 255 15.35 -38.90 -0.18
CA PRO A 255 14.00 -38.75 0.36
C PRO A 255 13.96 -38.74 1.89
N ALA A 256 14.78 -39.57 2.55
CA ALA A 256 14.90 -39.60 4.00
C ALA A 256 15.49 -38.30 4.58
N ASP A 257 16.45 -37.68 3.90
CA ASP A 257 16.99 -36.37 4.30
C ASP A 257 15.92 -35.27 4.20
N THR A 258 15.06 -35.37 3.19
CA THR A 258 13.93 -34.45 2.99
C THR A 258 12.89 -34.60 4.09
N GLU A 259 12.49 -35.85 4.41
CA GLU A 259 11.59 -36.14 5.52
C GLU A 259 12.13 -35.64 6.86
N ALA A 260 13.41 -35.88 7.14
CA ALA A 260 14.06 -35.43 8.36
C ALA A 260 14.11 -33.90 8.45
N ALA A 261 14.46 -33.21 7.36
CA ALA A 261 14.50 -31.75 7.31
C ALA A 261 13.11 -31.13 7.50
N VAL A 262 12.09 -31.69 6.84
CA VAL A 262 10.71 -31.24 6.98
C VAL A 262 10.22 -31.44 8.41
N ALA A 263 10.45 -32.61 9.01
CA ALA A 263 10.06 -32.90 10.38
C ALA A 263 10.68 -31.90 11.36
N ALA A 264 11.97 -31.59 11.23
CA ALA A 264 12.66 -30.62 12.08
C ALA A 264 12.05 -29.21 11.97
N VAL A 265 11.69 -28.77 10.76
CA VAL A 265 11.06 -27.46 10.55
C VAL A 265 9.65 -27.43 11.14
N VAL A 266 8.87 -28.49 10.98
CA VAL A 266 7.52 -28.60 11.56
C VAL A 266 7.58 -28.61 13.08
N GLU A 267 8.51 -29.34 13.70
CA GLU A 267 8.71 -29.31 15.15
C GLU A 267 9.05 -27.91 15.65
N MET A 268 9.95 -27.21 14.95
CA MET A 268 10.31 -25.84 15.27
C MET A 268 9.12 -24.88 15.14
N ALA A 269 8.29 -25.06 14.10
CA ALA A 269 7.08 -24.26 13.88
C ALA A 269 6.03 -24.49 14.98
N ARG A 270 5.86 -25.72 15.47
CA ARG A 270 4.94 -26.05 16.56
C ARG A 270 5.36 -25.44 17.90
N GLY A 271 6.66 -25.27 18.13
CA GLY A 271 7.21 -24.64 19.33
C GLY A 271 7.33 -23.11 19.27
N TRP A 272 6.78 -22.45 18.25
CA TRP A 272 7.02 -21.03 17.96
C TRP A 272 6.19 -20.04 18.80
N GLU A 273 5.52 -20.46 19.87
CA GLU A 273 4.65 -19.56 20.65
C GLU A 273 5.40 -18.34 21.24
N HIS A 274 5.12 -17.16 20.66
CA HIS A 274 5.39 -15.80 21.17
C HIS A 274 6.87 -15.43 21.41
N ARG A 275 7.68 -15.42 20.34
CA ARG A 275 8.86 -14.52 20.24
C ARG A 275 8.61 -13.39 19.25
#